data_AF-A0A653V0L1-F1
#
_entry.id   AF-A0A653V0L1-F1
#
_cell.length_a   1.000
_cell.length_b   1.000
_cell.length_c   1.000
_cell.angle_alpha   90.00
_cell.angle_beta   90.00
_cell.angle_gamma   90.00
#
_symmetry.space_group_name_H-M   'P 1'
#
loop_
_entity.id
_entity.type
_entity.pdbx_description
1 polymer ?
#
loop_
_entity_poly.entity_id
_entity_poly.type
_entity_poly.pdbx_seq_one_letter_code
_entity_poly.pdbx_strand_id
1 'polypeptide(L)'
;MEPGSLFGQAEEQVRASVEWLRLAVEALGAIVIAAGLVVVVLALVRHLLFARGGSFTPIRLAFARYLTLALELQLAADILSTAVAPTWDRIGKLAAIAVIRTTLNYFLSKEIREESADEGDARAEKGAATGR
;
A
#
# COMPACT_ATOMS: atom_id res chain seq x y z
N MET A 1 -14.26 -28.76 -41.62
CA MET A 1 -13.73 -27.66 -40.79
C MET A 1 -14.81 -27.34 -39.77
N GLU A 2 -14.59 -27.72 -38.51
CA GLU A 2 -15.56 -27.58 -37.43
C GLU A 2 -15.64 -26.11 -36.98
N PRO A 3 -16.81 -25.45 -37.00
CA PRO A 3 -16.98 -24.05 -36.61
C PRO A 3 -16.63 -23.77 -35.13
N GLY A 4 -16.49 -24.79 -34.28
CA GLY A 4 -16.03 -24.64 -32.88
C GLY A 4 -14.53 -24.32 -32.71
N SER A 5 -13.69 -24.60 -33.72
CA SER A 5 -12.23 -24.41 -33.61
C SER A 5 -11.77 -22.95 -33.67
N LEU A 6 -12.46 -22.11 -34.44
CA LEU A 6 -12.14 -20.69 -34.58
C LEU A 6 -12.52 -19.88 -33.34
N PHE A 7 -13.67 -20.21 -32.74
CA PHE A 7 -14.12 -19.56 -31.51
C PHE A 7 -13.19 -19.90 -30.33
N GLY A 8 -12.79 -21.17 -30.19
CA GLY A 8 -11.83 -21.58 -29.17
C GLY A 8 -10.44 -20.95 -29.34
N GLN A 9 -9.93 -20.87 -30.57
CA GLN A 9 -8.66 -20.18 -30.85
C GLN A 9 -8.73 -18.67 -30.56
N ALA A 10 -9.84 -18.02 -30.90
CA ALA A 10 -10.04 -16.61 -30.60
C ALA A 10 -10.14 -16.36 -29.08
N GLU A 11 -10.85 -17.22 -28.35
CA GLU A 11 -10.95 -17.16 -26.89
C GLU A 11 -9.57 -17.32 -26.22
N GLU A 12 -8.78 -18.31 -26.64
CA GLU A 12 -7.44 -18.54 -26.11
C GLU A 12 -6.50 -17.38 -26.41
N GLN A 13 -6.57 -16.80 -27.61
CA GLN A 13 -5.78 -15.64 -28.00
C GLN A 13 -6.16 -14.38 -27.21
N VAL A 14 -7.46 -14.15 -26.97
CA VAL A 14 -7.95 -13.06 -26.12
C VAL A 14 -7.45 -13.26 -24.69
N ARG A 15 -7.57 -14.49 -24.14
CA ARG A 15 -7.15 -14.80 -22.78
C ARG A 15 -5.67 -14.55 -22.55
N ALA A 16 -4.82 -15.04 -23.47
CA ALA A 16 -3.39 -14.78 -23.43
C ALA A 16 -3.07 -13.28 -23.52
N SER A 17 -3.76 -12.55 -24.40
CA SER A 17 -3.55 -11.10 -24.57
C SER A 17 -3.89 -10.33 -23.30
N VAL A 18 -5.00 -10.67 -22.63
CA VAL A 18 -5.40 -10.03 -21.38
C VAL A 18 -4.44 -10.38 -20.23
N GLU A 19 -3.94 -11.61 -20.17
CA GLU A 19 -2.93 -12.02 -19.18
C GLU A 19 -1.62 -11.24 -19.34
N TRP A 20 -1.14 -11.04 -20.57
CA TRP A 20 0.02 -10.18 -20.85
C TRP A 20 -0.22 -8.73 -20.47
N LEU A 21 -1.40 -8.19 -20.80
CA LEU A 21 -1.75 -6.81 -20.46
C LEU A 21 -1.81 -6.62 -18.93
N ARG A 22 -2.45 -7.54 -18.22
CA ARG A 22 -2.47 -7.56 -16.76
C ARG A 22 -1.04 -7.54 -16.20
N LEU A 23 -0.16 -8.42 -16.68
CA LEU A 23 1.22 -8.50 -16.19
C LEU A 23 1.97 -7.17 -16.40
N ALA A 24 1.77 -6.53 -17.55
CA ALA A 24 2.37 -5.23 -17.84
C ALA A 24 1.87 -4.14 -16.88
N VAL A 25 0.57 -4.12 -16.57
CA VAL A 25 -0.02 -3.18 -15.62
C VAL A 25 0.46 -3.44 -14.19
N GLU A 26 0.55 -4.70 -13.76
CA GLU A 26 1.13 -5.09 -12.45
C GLU A 26 2.58 -4.61 -12.34
N ALA A 27 3.39 -4.81 -13.39
CA ALA A 27 4.78 -4.38 -13.44
C ALA A 27 4.91 -2.85 -13.37
N LEU A 28 4.05 -2.10 -14.07
CA LEU A 28 4.03 -0.64 -14.01
C LEU A 28 3.69 -0.15 -12.59
N GLY A 29 2.69 -0.77 -11.95
CA GLY A 29 2.35 -0.48 -10.55
C GLY A 29 3.54 -0.71 -9.61
N ALA A 30 4.25 -1.83 -9.78
CA ALA A 30 5.45 -2.12 -9.00
C ALA A 30 6.57 -1.09 -9.22
N ILE A 31 6.78 -0.63 -10.45
CA ILE A 31 7.76 0.42 -10.79
C ILE A 31 7.39 1.74 -10.10
N VAL A 32 6.11 2.12 -10.09
CA VAL A 32 5.63 3.34 -9.42
C VAL A 32 5.90 3.26 -7.91
N ILE A 33 5.65 2.12 -7.27
CA ILE A 33 5.97 1.90 -5.85
C ILE A 33 7.47 2.03 -5.61
N ALA A 34 8.29 1.39 -6.45
CA ALA A 34 9.74 1.44 -6.34
C ALA A 34 10.28 2.88 -6.48
N ALA A 35 9.76 3.65 -7.44
CA ALA A 35 10.13 5.06 -7.61
C ALA A 35 9.75 5.89 -6.38
N GLY A 36 8.54 5.71 -5.84
CA GLY A 36 8.11 6.37 -4.61
C GLY A 36 8.99 6.04 -3.41
N LEU A 37 9.41 4.77 -3.29
CA LEU A 37 10.33 4.33 -2.24
C LEU A 37 11.69 5.02 -2.34
N VAL A 38 12.27 5.10 -3.56
CA VAL A 38 13.53 5.82 -3.79
C VAL A 38 13.40 7.28 -3.36
N VAL A 39 12.33 7.97 -3.77
CA VAL A 39 12.09 9.37 -3.40
C VAL A 39 12.02 9.54 -1.88
N VAL A 40 11.31 8.65 -1.17
CA VAL A 40 11.18 8.68 0.29
C VAL A 40 12.52 8.46 0.97
N VAL A 41 13.29 7.46 0.53
CA VAL A 41 14.60 7.15 1.12
C VAL A 41 15.55 8.35 0.97
N LEU A 42 15.62 8.95 -0.21
CA LEU A 42 16.45 10.13 -0.45
C LEU A 42 16.00 11.32 0.42
N ALA A 43 14.70 11.55 0.53
CA ALA A 43 14.17 12.62 1.37
C ALA A 43 14.43 12.38 2.87
N LEU A 44 14.35 11.13 3.32
CA LEU A 44 14.62 10.73 4.70
C LEU A 44 16.10 10.91 5.04
N VAL A 45 17.01 10.45 4.19
CA VAL A 45 18.46 10.64 4.37
C VAL A 45 18.78 12.13 4.46
N ARG A 46 18.23 12.95 3.55
CA ARG A 46 18.41 14.41 3.61
C ARG A 46 17.86 15.01 4.91
N HIS A 47 16.70 14.55 5.36
CA HIS A 47 16.08 15.04 6.60
C HIS A 47 16.96 14.72 7.82
N LEU A 48 17.46 13.49 7.92
CA LEU A 48 18.33 13.06 9.02
C LEU A 48 19.68 13.81 9.05
N LEU A 49 20.25 14.11 7.89
CA LEU A 49 21.55 14.77 7.80
C LEU A 49 21.46 16.30 8.03
N PHE A 50 20.37 16.94 7.60
CA PHE A 50 20.31 18.41 7.53
C PHE A 50 19.20 19.06 8.36
N ALA A 51 18.20 18.32 8.84
CA ALA A 51 17.06 18.88 9.56
C ALA A 51 16.97 18.34 10.99
N ARG A 52 17.33 19.16 11.98
CA ARG A 52 17.02 18.89 13.39
C ARG A 52 15.59 19.39 13.69
N GLY A 53 14.64 18.46 13.83
CA GLY A 53 13.30 18.74 14.40
C GLY A 53 12.16 19.07 13.42
N GLY A 54 12.29 18.80 12.12
CA GLY A 54 11.19 19.01 11.17
C GLY A 54 10.19 17.85 11.12
N SER A 55 8.97 18.10 10.64
CA SER A 55 7.94 17.06 10.49
C SER A 55 8.20 16.13 9.30
N PHE A 56 7.96 14.82 9.47
CA PHE A 56 7.97 13.82 8.38
C PHE A 56 6.75 13.88 7.45
N THR A 57 5.77 14.73 7.75
CA THR A 57 4.50 14.84 7.00
C THR A 57 4.69 15.03 5.49
N PRO A 58 5.61 15.88 4.99
CA PRO A 58 5.83 16.05 3.56
C PRO A 58 6.34 14.79 2.87
N ILE A 59 7.23 14.03 3.53
CA ILE A 59 7.78 12.77 3.02
C ILE A 59 6.68 11.72 2.95
N ARG A 60 5.85 11.61 4.00
CA ARG A 60 4.70 10.72 4.05
C ARG A 60 3.68 11.04 2.94
N LEU A 61 3.35 12.31 2.74
CA LEU A 61 2.41 12.75 1.70
C LEU A 61 2.95 12.50 0.29
N ALA A 62 4.25 12.69 0.07
CA ALA A 62 4.88 12.34 -1.20
C ALA A 62 4.73 10.84 -1.49
N PHE A 63 5.06 9.97 -0.52
CA PHE A 63 4.90 8.54 -0.69
C PHE A 63 3.46 8.12 -0.96
N ALA A 64 2.51 8.71 -0.23
CA ALA A 64 1.09 8.41 -0.38
C ALA A 64 0.62 8.60 -1.83
N ARG A 65 1.11 9.63 -2.54
CA ARG A 65 0.76 9.86 -3.95
C ARG A 65 1.23 8.73 -4.88
N TYR A 66 2.44 8.22 -4.68
CA TYR A 66 2.94 7.08 -5.45
C TYR A 66 2.14 5.81 -5.15
N LEU A 67 1.82 5.58 -3.87
CA LEU A 67 1.00 4.44 -3.48
C LEU A 67 -0.41 4.52 -4.09
N THR A 68 -1.07 5.67 -4.04
CA THR A 68 -2.40 5.85 -4.66
C THR A 68 -2.36 5.55 -6.15
N LEU A 69 -1.38 6.08 -6.89
CA LEU A 69 -1.24 5.80 -8.32
C LEU A 69 -1.00 4.30 -8.59
N ALA A 70 -0.13 3.66 -7.81
CA ALA A 70 0.14 2.24 -7.97
C ALA A 70 -1.10 1.39 -7.66
N LEU A 71 -1.93 1.79 -6.69
CA LEU A 71 -3.17 1.11 -6.35
C LEU A 71 -4.21 1.23 -7.46
N GLU A 72 -4.31 2.37 -8.14
CA GLU A 72 -5.19 2.52 -9.31
C GLU A 72 -4.77 1.58 -10.44
N LEU A 73 -3.47 1.42 -10.68
CA LEU A 73 -2.94 0.47 -11.66
C LEU A 73 -3.21 -0.98 -11.25
N GLN A 74 -2.97 -1.34 -9.99
CA GLN A 74 -3.25 -2.68 -9.48
C GLN A 74 -4.73 -3.04 -9.57
N LEU A 75 -5.61 -2.09 -9.24
CA LEU A 75 -7.05 -2.27 -9.40
C LEU A 75 -7.43 -2.52 -10.87
N ALA A 76 -6.82 -1.81 -11.82
CA ALA A 76 -7.03 -2.07 -13.24
C ALA A 76 -6.58 -3.49 -13.65
N ALA A 77 -5.43 -3.96 -13.14
CA ALA A 77 -4.96 -5.33 -13.36
C ALA A 77 -5.91 -6.38 -12.75
N ASP A 78 -6.51 -6.10 -11.59
CA ASP A 78 -7.48 -6.98 -10.91
C ASP A 78 -8.85 -7.00 -11.63
N ILE A 79 -9.23 -5.91 -12.29
CA ILE A 79 -10.40 -5.90 -13.20
C ILE A 79 -10.12 -6.77 -14.43
N LEU A 80 -8.93 -6.66 -15.05
CA LEU A 80 -8.52 -7.50 -16.19
C LEU A 80 -8.51 -9.00 -15.82
N SER A 81 -7.71 -9.36 -14.81
CA SER A 81 -8.13 -10.23 -13.70
C SER A 81 -9.41 -11.05 -13.83
N THR A 82 -10.44 -10.43 -13.28
CA THR A 82 -11.76 -10.98 -13.05
C THR A 82 -12.57 -11.12 -14.35
N ALA A 83 -12.24 -10.35 -15.38
CA ALA A 83 -12.90 -10.43 -16.68
C ALA A 83 -12.59 -11.72 -17.46
N VAL A 84 -11.40 -12.32 -17.30
CA VAL A 84 -10.98 -13.54 -18.04
C VAL A 84 -11.04 -14.82 -17.22
N ALA A 85 -10.81 -14.75 -15.91
CA ALA A 85 -10.97 -15.89 -15.00
C ALA A 85 -11.02 -15.43 -13.54
N PRO A 86 -12.19 -15.48 -12.87
CA PRO A 86 -12.27 -15.18 -11.44
C PRO A 86 -11.49 -16.26 -10.66
N THR A 87 -10.29 -15.94 -10.19
CA THR A 87 -9.46 -16.85 -9.39
C THR A 87 -9.48 -16.44 -7.92
N TRP A 88 -10.22 -17.21 -7.10
CA TRP A 88 -10.42 -16.97 -5.67
C TRP A 88 -9.13 -16.94 -4.84
N ASP A 89 -8.05 -17.58 -5.30
CA ASP A 89 -6.74 -17.62 -4.62
C ASP A 89 -6.09 -16.23 -4.48
N ARG A 90 -6.17 -15.38 -5.53
CA ARG A 90 -5.59 -14.04 -5.49
C ARG A 90 -6.35 -13.12 -4.54
N ILE A 91 -7.69 -13.19 -4.57
CA ILE A 91 -8.56 -12.42 -3.67
C ILE A 91 -8.27 -12.79 -2.21
N GLY A 92 -8.12 -14.08 -1.90
CA GLY A 92 -7.78 -14.56 -0.56
C GLY A 92 -6.44 -14.02 -0.03
N LYS A 93 -5.39 -14.04 -0.86
CA LYS A 93 -4.07 -13.51 -0.48
C LYS A 93 -4.10 -12.00 -0.21
N LEU A 94 -4.80 -11.24 -1.04
CA LEU A 94 -4.91 -9.79 -0.90
C LEU A 94 -5.71 -9.39 0.35
N ALA A 95 -6.81 -10.11 0.62
CA ALA A 95 -7.58 -9.95 1.85
C ALA A 95 -6.75 -10.25 3.10
N ALA A 96 -5.95 -11.32 3.09
CA ALA A 96 -5.07 -11.66 4.20
C ALA A 96 -4.03 -10.55 4.49
N ILE A 97 -3.38 -10.01 3.45
CA ILE A 97 -2.42 -8.89 3.60
C ILE A 97 -3.11 -7.65 4.18
N ALA A 98 -4.31 -7.32 3.70
CA ALA A 98 -5.08 -6.17 4.18
C ALA A 98 -5.45 -6.31 5.67
N VAL A 99 -5.87 -7.50 6.10
CA VAL A 99 -6.17 -7.80 7.52
C VAL A 99 -4.91 -7.64 8.36
N ILE A 100 -3.79 -8.28 7.99
CA ILE A 100 -2.53 -8.18 8.74
C ILE A 100 -2.11 -6.72 8.91
N ARG A 101 -2.15 -5.93 7.82
CA ARG A 101 -1.80 -4.52 7.85
C ARG A 101 -2.70 -3.73 8.79
N THR A 102 -4.00 -3.99 8.75
CA THR A 102 -5.00 -3.30 9.58
C THR A 102 -4.75 -3.61 11.05
N THR A 103 -4.56 -4.88 11.39
CA THR A 103 -4.30 -5.33 12.75
C THR A 103 -3.00 -4.74 13.31
N LEU A 104 -1.89 -4.82 12.56
CA LEU A 104 -0.61 -4.27 13.00
C LEU A 104 -0.67 -2.75 13.18
N ASN A 105 -1.23 -2.03 12.21
CA ASN A 105 -1.34 -0.58 12.29
C ASN A 105 -2.27 -0.14 13.44
N TYR A 106 -3.31 -0.92 13.74
CA TYR A 106 -4.19 -0.70 14.88
C TYR A 106 -3.45 -0.87 16.22
N PHE A 107 -2.73 -1.99 16.42
CA PHE A 107 -1.98 -2.23 17.65
C PHE A 107 -0.91 -1.17 17.88
N LEU A 108 -0.12 -0.85 16.86
CA LEU A 108 0.91 0.18 16.96
C LEU A 108 0.30 1.56 17.32
N SER A 109 -0.80 1.92 16.66
CA SER A 109 -1.50 3.19 16.95
C SER A 109 -2.09 3.23 18.35
N LYS A 110 -2.47 2.07 18.89
CA LYS A 110 -3.01 1.93 20.25
C LYS A 110 -1.89 2.06 21.29
N GLU A 111 -0.79 1.34 21.14
CA GLU A 111 0.36 1.39 22.05
C GLU A 111 0.92 2.80 22.19
N ILE A 112 1.09 3.52 21.07
CA ILE A 112 1.56 4.92 21.07
C ILE A 112 0.60 5.83 21.87
N ARG A 113 -0.71 5.60 21.80
CA ARG A 113 -1.71 6.40 22.54
C ARG A 113 -1.69 6.12 24.03
N GLU A 114 -1.46 4.86 24.41
CA GLU A 114 -1.36 4.46 25.82
C GLU A 114 -0.10 5.09 26.45
N GLU A 115 1.06 5.00 25.78
CA GLU A 115 2.30 5.62 26.24
C GLU A 115 2.17 7.16 26.36
N SER A 116 1.51 7.81 25.40
CA SER A 116 1.28 9.26 25.44
C SER A 116 0.31 9.71 26.54
N ALA A 117 -0.64 8.85 26.93
CA ALA A 117 -1.61 9.14 27.99
C ALA A 117 -0.96 9.02 29.38
N ASP A 118 -0.15 7.99 29.59
CA ASP A 118 0.60 7.77 30.83
C ASP A 118 1.60 8.91 31.12
N GLU A 119 2.24 9.48 30.08
CA GLU A 119 3.11 10.65 30.23
C GLU A 119 2.35 11.94 30.59
N GLY A 120 1.09 12.07 30.16
CA GLY A 120 0.23 13.23 30.45
C GLY A 120 -0.21 13.28 31.91
N ASP A 121 -0.66 12.15 32.44
CA ASP A 121 -1.10 12.02 33.83
C ASP A 121 0.08 12.15 34.82
N ALA A 122 1.24 11.57 34.50
CA ALA A 122 2.45 11.72 35.32
C ALA A 122 2.96 13.18 35.42
N ARG A 123 2.70 14.01 34.40
CA ARG A 123 3.02 15.45 34.45
C ARG A 123 1.99 16.26 35.21
N ALA A 124 0.70 15.90 35.12
CA ALA A 124 -0.37 16.55 35.87
C ALA A 124 -0.22 16.33 37.39
N GLU A 125 0.16 15.11 37.81
CA GLU A 125 0.37 14.77 39.21
C GLU A 125 1.58 15.51 39.82
N LYS A 126 2.69 15.60 39.09
CA LYS A 126 3.89 16.36 39.52
C LYS A 126 3.65 17.87 39.62
N GLY A 127 2.81 18.43 38.75
CA GLY A 127 2.40 19.84 38.81
C GLY A 127 1.53 20.17 40.02
N ALA A 128 0.62 19.27 40.40
CA ALA A 128 -0.24 19.43 41.57
C ALA A 128 0.52 19.29 42.91
N ALA A 129 1.55 18.43 42.96
CA ALA A 129 2.37 18.23 44.16
C ALA A 129 3.38 19.36 44.42
N THR A 130 3.83 20.08 43.38
CA THR A 130 4.78 21.20 43.49
C THR A 130 4.10 22.52 43.84
N GLY A 131 2.77 22.60 43.72
CA GLY A 131 1.98 23.80 43.99
C GLY A 131 1.41 23.93 45.41
N ARG A 132 1.83 23.08 46.36
CA ARG A 132 1.43 23.13 47.78
C ARG A 132 2.59 23.51 48.69
#